data_AF-A0A484GMH0-F1
#
_entry.id   AF-A0A484GMH0-F1
#
_cell.length_a   1.000
_cell.length_b   1.000
_cell.length_c   1.000
_cell.angle_alpha   90.00
_cell.angle_beta   90.00
_cell.angle_gamma   90.00
#
_symmetry.space_group_name_H-M   'P 1'
#
loop_
_entity.id
_entity.type
_entity.pdbx_description
1 polymer ?
#
loop_
_entity_poly.entity_id
_entity_poly.type
_entity_poly.pdbx_seq_one_letter_code
_entity_poly.pdbx_strand_id
1 'polypeptide(L)'
;QFTQNIGAGRPVLRSGGSTSILQMQKCGQSCTCHQTRSVDQNRDLAQRILQEKVDVFYNGENSPVYKEKREAEKRKQVRKKKANETLEKKKVLKEQWESSKNVPGERTADSD
;
A
#
# COMPACT_ATOMS: atom_id res chain seq x y z
N GLN A 1 3.65 22.99 -21.29
CA GLN A 1 4.65 23.89 -20.68
C GLN A 1 5.49 23.07 -19.71
N PHE A 2 6.83 23.18 -19.77
CA PHE A 2 7.74 22.48 -18.85
C PHE A 2 8.09 23.44 -17.72
N THR A 3 7.66 23.18 -16.49
CA THR A 3 8.06 23.99 -15.31
C THR A 3 8.84 23.13 -14.33
N GLN A 4 10.02 23.60 -13.95
CA GLN A 4 10.83 22.98 -12.91
C GLN A 4 10.18 23.27 -11.56
N ASN A 5 9.52 22.29 -10.95
CA ASN A 5 9.04 22.42 -9.57
C ASN A 5 10.06 21.81 -8.61
N ILE A 6 10.54 22.62 -7.66
CA ILE A 6 11.45 22.24 -6.59
C ILE A 6 10.59 21.74 -5.43
N GLY A 7 10.62 20.43 -5.14
CA GLY A 7 10.05 19.86 -3.92
C GLY A 7 10.99 20.05 -2.73
N ALA A 8 10.47 20.51 -1.61
CA ALA A 8 11.22 20.71 -0.37
C ALA A 8 11.69 19.36 0.20
N GLY A 9 13.02 19.17 0.29
CA GLY A 9 13.64 18.05 1.00
C GLY A 9 14.79 17.39 0.25
N ARG A 10 16.02 17.86 0.53
CA ARG A 10 17.35 17.42 0.03
C ARG A 10 17.76 17.99 -1.34
N PRO A 11 18.99 18.55 -1.45
CA PRO A 11 19.56 18.94 -2.73
C PRO A 11 19.88 17.69 -3.55
N VAL A 12 19.00 17.36 -4.50
CA VAL A 12 19.27 16.37 -5.53
C VAL A 12 20.30 17.00 -6.48
N LEU A 13 21.48 16.38 -6.62
CA LEU A 13 22.51 16.83 -7.57
C LEU A 13 21.86 17.04 -8.95
N ARG A 14 21.85 18.31 -9.36
CA ARG A 14 21.10 18.83 -10.49
C ARG A 14 21.71 18.28 -11.78
N SER A 15 20.98 17.41 -12.47
CA SER A 15 21.26 17.10 -13.87
C SER A 15 19.94 16.89 -14.62
N GLY A 16 19.60 17.88 -15.46
CA GLY A 16 18.56 17.86 -16.49
C GLY A 16 17.12 17.61 -16.02
N GLY A 17 16.37 18.66 -15.70
CA GLY A 17 14.96 18.55 -15.29
C GLY A 17 14.02 18.28 -16.47
N SER A 18 13.54 17.03 -16.59
CA SER A 18 12.56 16.57 -17.59
C SER A 18 11.15 16.48 -17.01
N THR A 19 10.61 17.61 -16.57
CA THR A 19 9.27 17.72 -15.97
C THR A 19 8.16 17.80 -17.02
N SER A 20 7.39 16.74 -17.21
CA SER A 20 6.21 16.79 -18.08
C SER A 20 4.97 17.21 -17.28
N ILE A 21 4.33 18.32 -17.69
CA ILE A 21 3.01 18.75 -17.18
C ILE A 21 1.97 18.53 -18.27
N LEU A 22 0.93 17.76 -17.93
CA LEU A 22 -0.22 17.54 -18.78
C LEU A 22 -1.49 18.02 -18.07
N GLN A 23 -2.31 18.79 -18.78
CA GLN A 23 -3.58 19.31 -18.29
C GLN A 23 -4.69 18.98 -19.28
N MET A 24 -5.79 18.42 -18.78
CA MET A 24 -7.01 18.20 -19.56
C MET A 24 -7.88 19.47 -19.54
N GLN A 25 -8.18 20.04 -20.71
CA GLN A 25 -8.96 21.29 -20.80
C GLN A 25 -10.41 21.16 -20.33
N LYS A 26 -11.05 19.99 -20.52
CA LYS A 26 -12.50 19.84 -20.26
C LYS A 26 -12.86 19.56 -18.80
N CYS A 27 -11.97 18.92 -18.05
CA CYS A 27 -12.19 18.51 -16.66
C CYS A 27 -11.41 19.37 -15.65
N GLY A 28 -10.45 20.18 -16.11
CA GLY A 28 -9.55 20.95 -15.23
C GLY A 28 -8.50 20.11 -14.49
N GLN A 29 -8.52 18.78 -14.66
CA GLN A 29 -7.56 17.88 -14.03
C GLN A 29 -6.15 18.07 -14.60
N SER A 30 -5.17 18.24 -13.71
CA SER A 30 -3.76 18.35 -14.06
C SER A 30 -2.93 17.24 -13.42
N CYS A 31 -1.84 16.88 -14.09
CA CYS A 31 -0.83 15.97 -13.57
C CYS A 31 0.57 16.47 -13.93
N THR A 32 1.50 16.32 -12.99
CA THR A 32 2.92 16.58 -13.19
C THR A 32 3.67 15.27 -12.95
N CYS A 33 4.56 14.90 -13.86
CA CYS A 33 5.32 13.64 -13.78
C CYS A 33 6.82 13.90 -13.90
N HIS A 34 7.60 13.28 -13.01
CA HIS A 34 9.06 13.34 -12.93
C HIS A 34 9.63 11.99 -12.51
N GLN A 35 9.17 10.90 -13.12
CA GLN A 35 9.53 9.56 -12.69
C GLN A 35 10.89 9.13 -13.23
N THR A 36 11.19 9.53 -14.47
CA THR A 36 12.42 9.17 -15.18
C THR A 36 13.14 10.42 -15.67
N ARG A 37 14.37 10.25 -16.15
CA ARG A 37 15.11 11.31 -16.84
C ARG A 37 14.59 11.55 -18.27
N SER A 38 13.76 10.65 -18.82
CA SER A 38 13.21 10.76 -20.16
C SER A 38 11.88 11.53 -20.16
N VAL A 39 11.81 12.58 -20.98
CA VAL A 39 10.60 13.40 -21.14
C VAL A 39 9.46 12.60 -21.76
N ASP A 40 9.75 11.75 -22.75
CA ASP A 40 8.75 10.96 -23.46
C ASP A 40 8.14 9.90 -22.54
N GLN A 41 8.98 9.20 -21.76
CA GLN A 41 8.49 8.27 -20.74
C GLN A 41 7.64 9.00 -19.69
N ASN A 42 8.06 10.20 -19.25
CA ASN A 42 7.28 10.99 -18.32
C ASN A 42 5.96 11.50 -18.94
N ARG A 43 5.91 11.76 -20.25
CA ARG A 43 4.71 12.17 -20.97
C ARG A 43 3.72 11.02 -21.09
N ASP A 44 4.18 9.82 -21.41
CA ASP A 44 3.34 8.62 -21.50
C ASP A 44 2.78 8.24 -20.13
N LEU A 45 3.61 8.32 -19.08
CA LEU A 45 3.17 8.12 -17.70
C LEU A 45 2.14 9.18 -17.27
N ALA A 46 2.39 10.46 -17.59
CA ALA A 46 1.44 11.53 -17.31
C ALA A 46 0.10 11.31 -18.00
N GLN A 47 0.10 10.86 -19.26
CA GLN A 47 -1.12 10.52 -20.00
C GLN A 47 -1.88 9.37 -19.35
N ARG A 48 -1.20 8.28 -18.96
CA ARG A 48 -1.84 7.15 -18.26
C ARG A 48 -2.47 7.58 -16.94
N ILE A 49 -1.73 8.32 -16.12
CA ILE A 49 -2.21 8.84 -14.83
C ILE A 49 -3.41 9.77 -15.03
N LEU A 50 -3.36 10.63 -16.06
CA LEU A 50 -4.46 11.55 -16.35
C LEU A 50 -5.70 10.79 -16.83
N GLN A 51 -5.52 9.78 -17.69
CA GLN A 51 -6.60 8.92 -18.17
C GLN A 51 -7.28 8.20 -17.01
N GLU A 52 -6.53 7.59 -16.10
CA GLU A 52 -7.09 6.93 -14.91
C GLU A 52 -7.89 7.91 -14.03
N LYS A 53 -7.36 9.12 -13.81
CA LYS A 53 -8.09 10.15 -13.03
C LYS A 53 -9.38 10.57 -13.71
N VAL A 54 -9.38 10.63 -15.03
CA VAL A 54 -10.54 11.03 -15.84
C VAL A 54 -11.57 9.92 -15.87
N ASP A 55 -11.15 8.67 -16.03
CA ASP A 55 -12.02 7.51 -15.95
C ASP A 55 -12.68 7.42 -14.57
N VAL A 56 -11.96 7.74 -13.49
CA VAL A 56 -12.55 7.85 -12.15
C VAL A 56 -13.49 9.05 -12.03
N PHE A 57 -13.18 10.19 -12.66
CA PHE A 57 -14.06 11.35 -12.63
C PHE A 57 -15.41 11.09 -13.32
N TYR A 58 -15.40 10.45 -14.50
CA TYR A 58 -16.62 10.16 -15.25
C TYR A 58 -17.35 8.90 -14.78
N ASN A 59 -16.62 7.83 -14.42
CA ASN A 59 -17.24 6.54 -14.03
C ASN A 59 -17.40 6.37 -12.51
N GLY A 60 -16.80 7.25 -11.70
CA GLY A 60 -16.92 7.23 -10.23
C GLY A 60 -16.52 5.88 -9.61
N GLU A 61 -17.39 5.37 -8.75
CA GLU A 61 -17.22 4.10 -8.02
C GLU A 61 -17.31 2.85 -8.91
N ASN A 62 -17.82 3.00 -10.14
CA ASN A 62 -17.94 1.91 -11.10
C ASN A 62 -16.69 1.73 -11.96
N SER A 63 -15.70 2.61 -11.85
CA SER A 63 -14.44 2.47 -12.57
C SER A 63 -13.77 1.12 -12.22
N PRO A 64 -13.33 0.33 -13.23
CA PRO A 64 -12.63 -0.94 -12.99
C PRO A 64 -11.39 -0.75 -12.10
N VAL A 65 -10.68 0.38 -12.26
CA VAL A 65 -9.52 0.75 -11.44
C VAL A 65 -9.91 0.90 -9.97
N TYR A 66 -11.07 1.51 -9.69
CA TYR A 66 -11.56 1.67 -8.33
C TYR A 66 -11.99 0.34 -7.72
N LYS A 67 -12.65 -0.52 -8.49
CA LYS A 67 -13.05 -1.87 -8.05
C LYS A 67 -11.84 -2.74 -7.71
N GLU A 68 -10.84 -2.79 -8.58
CA GLU A 68 -9.60 -3.54 -8.34
C GLU A 68 -8.87 -3.05 -7.09
N LYS A 69 -8.77 -1.72 -6.92
CA LYS A 69 -8.16 -1.13 -5.72
C LYS A 69 -8.91 -1.53 -4.45
N ARG A 70 -10.24 -1.47 -4.46
CA ARG A 70 -11.09 -1.87 -3.33
C ARG A 70 -10.97 -3.36 -3.03
N GLU A 71 -10.90 -4.20 -4.06
CA GLU A 71 -10.68 -5.64 -3.89
C GLU A 71 -9.29 -5.96 -3.31
N ALA A 72 -8.26 -5.28 -3.78
CA ALA A 72 -6.90 -5.41 -3.25
C ALA A 72 -6.84 -5.01 -1.76
N GLU A 73 -7.50 -3.92 -1.39
CA GLU A 73 -7.64 -3.48 0.00
C GLU A 73 -8.39 -4.53 0.85
N LYS A 74 -9.52 -5.05 0.37
CA LYS A 74 -10.27 -6.12 1.05
C LYS A 74 -9.42 -7.37 1.24
N ARG A 75 -8.69 -7.82 0.21
CA ARG A 75 -7.77 -8.97 0.30
C ARG A 75 -6.67 -8.74 1.33
N LYS A 76 -6.10 -7.53 1.40
CA LYS A 76 -5.11 -7.16 2.42
C LYS A 76 -5.70 -7.21 3.82
N GLN A 77 -6.92 -6.70 4.01
CA GLN A 77 -7.61 -6.75 5.30
C GLN A 77 -7.92 -8.18 5.74
N VAL A 78 -8.41 -9.03 4.83
CA VAL A 78 -8.68 -10.46 5.11
C VAL A 78 -7.40 -11.18 5.54
N ARG A 79 -6.29 -10.96 4.83
CA ARG A 79 -4.98 -11.53 5.21
C ARG A 79 -4.54 -11.08 6.61
N LYS A 80 -4.72 -9.78 6.94
CA LYS A 80 -4.40 -9.24 8.26
C LYS A 80 -5.26 -9.87 9.36
N LYS A 81 -6.58 -10.01 9.13
CA LYS A 81 -7.50 -10.65 10.09
C LYS A 81 -7.12 -12.11 10.35
N LYS A 82 -6.88 -12.89 9.28
CA LYS A 82 -6.45 -14.30 9.40
C LYS A 82 -5.13 -14.45 10.16
N ALA A 83 -4.16 -13.57 9.91
CA ALA A 83 -2.88 -13.59 10.63
C ALA A 83 -3.10 -13.32 12.13
N ASN A 84 -3.91 -12.32 12.48
CA ASN A 84 -4.24 -12.01 13.87
C ASN A 84 -4.95 -13.18 14.56
N GLU A 85 -5.98 -13.75 13.94
CA GLU A 85 -6.69 -14.92 14.48
C GLU A 85 -5.76 -16.12 14.72
N THR A 86 -4.80 -16.34 13.80
CA THR A 86 -3.81 -17.42 13.95
C THR A 86 -2.86 -17.15 15.11
N LEU A 87 -2.46 -15.90 15.32
CA LEU A 87 -1.61 -15.51 16.46
C LEU A 87 -2.34 -15.67 17.79
N GLU A 88 -3.60 -15.25 17.89
CA GLU A 88 -4.39 -15.41 19.11
C GLU A 88 -4.60 -16.88 19.47
N LYS A 89 -4.93 -17.74 18.50
CA LYS A 89 -5.03 -19.20 18.73
C LYS A 89 -3.73 -19.81 19.23
N LYS A 90 -2.59 -19.36 18.70
CA LYS A 90 -1.26 -19.83 19.15
C LYS A 90 -0.93 -19.39 20.58
N LYS A 91 -1.34 -18.19 20.99
CA LYS A 91 -1.16 -17.72 22.38
C LYS A 91 -1.94 -18.58 23.36
N VAL A 92 -3.23 -18.81 23.09
CA VAL A 92 -4.08 -19.65 23.94
C VAL A 92 -3.53 -21.06 24.08
N LEU A 93 -3.07 -21.66 22.98
CA LEU A 93 -2.50 -23.01 23.01
C LEU A 93 -1.17 -23.05 23.79
N LYS A 94 -0.35 -22.00 23.66
CA LYS A 94 0.89 -21.86 24.42
C LYS A 94 0.61 -21.72 25.93
N GLU A 95 -0.36 -20.89 26.31
CA GLU A 95 -0.77 -20.70 27.71
C GLU A 95 -1.31 -22.00 28.32
N GLN A 96 -2.15 -22.75 27.59
CA GLN A 96 -2.64 -24.06 28.03
C GLN A 96 -1.50 -25.06 28.21
N TRP A 97 -0.55 -25.11 27.28
CA TRP A 97 0.61 -26.00 27.36
C TRP A 97 1.54 -25.63 28.53
N GLU A 98 1.77 -24.34 28.78
CA GLU A 98 2.54 -23.87 29.94
C GLU A 98 1.82 -24.16 31.25
N SER A 99 0.48 -24.05 31.30
CA SER A 99 -0.33 -24.44 32.45
C SER A 99 -0.28 -25.95 32.74
N SER A 100 -0.35 -26.81 31.71
CA SER A 100 -0.22 -28.26 31.88
C SER A 100 1.20 -28.70 32.30
N LYS A 101 2.23 -27.92 31.96
CA LYS A 101 3.60 -28.18 32.42
C LYS A 101 3.85 -27.71 33.86
N ASN A 102 3.07 -26.75 34.35
CA ASN A 102 3.16 -26.24 35.71
C ASN A 102 2.19 -26.98 36.65
N VAL A 103 2.07 -28.29 36.50
CA VAL A 103 1.56 -29.16 37.56
C VAL A 103 2.79 -29.60 38.35
N PRO A 104 3.03 -29.08 39.57
CA PRO A 104 4.03 -29.64 40.46
C PRO A 104 3.56 -31.06 40.78
N GLY A 105 4.25 -32.07 40.25
CA GLY A 105 4.01 -33.44 40.66
C GLY A 105 4.16 -33.51 42.18
N GLU A 106 3.05 -33.80 42.87
CA GLU A 106 3.08 -34.42 44.18
C GLU A 106 4.01 -35.63 44.07
N ARG A 107 5.23 -35.51 44.61
CA ARG A 107 6.03 -36.67 45.01
C ARG A 107 5.34 -37.23 46.23
N THR A 108 4.34 -38.08 46.01
CA THR A 108 3.79 -38.94 47.04
C THR A 108 4.92 -39.80 47.59
N ALA A 109 4.99 -39.82 48.92
CA ALA A 109 5.93 -40.54 49.74
C ALA A 109 5.98 -42.03 49.37
N ASP A 110 7.19 -42.58 49.27
CA ASP A 110 7.42 -44.00 49.53
C ASP A 110 8.27 -44.08 50.79
N SER A 111 7.62 -44.57 51.85
CA SER A 111 8.23 -45.07 53.09
C SER A 111 8.25 -46.59 53.00
N ASP A 112 9.44 -47.20 52.98
CA ASP A 112 9.81 -48.43 53.69
C ASP A 112 11.29 -48.79 53.42
#